data_AF-A0A2C2V4X8-F1
#
_entry.id   AF-A0A2C2V4X8-F1
#
_cell.length_a   1.000
_cell.length_b   1.000
_cell.length_c   1.000
_cell.angle_alpha   90.00
_cell.angle_beta   90.00
_cell.angle_gamma   90.00
#
_symmetry.space_group_name_H-M   'P 1'
#
loop_
_entity.id
_entity.type
_entity.pdbx_description
1 polymer ?
#
loop_
_entity_poly.entity_id
_entity_poly.type
_entity_poly.pdbx_seq_one_letter_code
_entity_poly.pdbx_strand_id
1 'polypeptide(L)'
;MSLLESKVIQTQIEKEIFIDNISNMEIESINYPKKGFPFYEFLVGLDLMRIRENEFYGTERRYFGIRTSVDFQSITVFEPNQQSIFAVKNKQEKQDAIELIEHVLIESPNFKHLVMAMINDIQQANVICEKEIKELKTKLELLERLLKIRYEDVQIAFLS
;
A
#
# COMPACT_ATOMS: atom_id res chain seq x y z
N MET A 1 -19.96 15.36 -10.21
CA MET A 1 -18.51 15.54 -10.03
C MET A 1 -18.20 15.23 -8.58
N SER A 2 -17.56 14.10 -8.28
CA SER A 2 -16.91 13.94 -6.97
C SER A 2 -15.61 14.75 -7.03
N LEU A 3 -15.35 15.61 -6.04
CA LEU A 3 -13.99 16.14 -5.88
C LEU A 3 -13.07 14.94 -5.65
N LEU A 4 -12.00 14.83 -6.44
CA LEU A 4 -10.94 13.87 -6.17
C LEU A 4 -10.15 14.40 -4.98
N GLU A 5 -10.02 13.58 -3.94
CA GLU A 5 -9.13 13.91 -2.83
C GLU A 5 -7.68 13.76 -3.29
N SER A 6 -6.82 14.64 -2.80
CA SER A 6 -5.39 14.59 -3.09
C SER A 6 -4.59 14.87 -1.84
N LYS A 7 -3.41 14.25 -1.76
CA LYS A 7 -2.42 14.49 -0.70
C LYS A 7 -1.13 14.96 -1.35
N VAL A 8 -0.46 15.90 -0.71
CA VAL A 8 0.76 16.54 -1.24
C VAL A 8 1.88 16.32 -0.25
N ILE A 9 3.00 15.81 -0.73
CA ILE A 9 4.26 15.76 0.00
C ILE A 9 5.16 16.86 -0.58
N GLN A 10 5.50 17.84 0.24
CA GLN A 10 6.45 18.88 -0.14
C GLN A 10 7.87 18.41 0.21
N THR A 11 8.65 18.06 -0.80
CA THR A 11 10.08 17.76 -0.61
C THR A 11 10.94 19.00 -0.82
N GLN A 12 12.23 18.90 -0.47
CA GLN A 12 13.24 19.92 -0.73
C GLN A 12 13.42 20.23 -2.23
N ILE A 13 13.09 19.28 -3.11
CA ILE A 13 13.40 19.35 -4.54
C ILE A 13 12.12 19.52 -5.38
N GLU A 14 11.00 18.95 -4.92
CA GLU A 14 9.76 18.86 -5.68
C GLU A 14 8.52 18.72 -4.79
N LYS A 15 7.34 18.93 -5.38
CA LYS A 15 6.07 18.47 -4.81
C LYS A 15 5.70 17.13 -5.43
N GLU A 16 5.41 16.16 -4.58
CA GLU A 16 4.81 14.89 -4.97
C GLU A 16 3.32 14.94 -4.63
N ILE A 17 2.45 14.68 -5.61
CA ILE A 17 1.01 14.77 -5.46
C ILE A 17 0.41 13.39 -5.73
N PHE A 18 -0.22 12.83 -4.71
CA PHE A 18 -1.07 11.66 -4.84
C PHE A 18 -2.52 12.11 -5.10
N ILE A 19 -3.16 11.52 -6.10
CA ILE A 19 -4.59 11.70 -6.36
C ILE A 19 -5.29 10.39 -6.04
N ASP A 20 -6.28 10.44 -5.15
CA ASP A 20 -7.00 9.27 -4.70
C ASP A 20 -7.92 8.73 -5.81
N ASN A 21 -7.36 7.84 -6.62
CA ASN A 21 -8.01 7.17 -7.72
C ASN A 21 -7.47 5.74 -7.83
N ILE A 22 -8.35 4.78 -8.12
CA ILE A 22 -7.99 3.37 -8.28
C ILE A 22 -6.88 3.18 -9.32
N SER A 23 -6.85 3.98 -10.41
CA SER A 23 -5.81 3.86 -11.44
C SER A 23 -4.41 4.22 -10.96
N ASN A 24 -4.30 4.94 -9.83
CA ASN A 24 -3.05 5.44 -9.26
C ASN A 24 -2.53 4.54 -8.14
N MET A 25 -3.15 3.37 -7.95
CA MET A 25 -2.83 2.46 -6.86
C MET A 25 -2.73 1.03 -7.38
N GLU A 26 -1.85 0.25 -6.79
CA GLU A 26 -1.81 -1.19 -7.00
C GLU A 26 -1.36 -1.94 -5.75
N ILE A 27 -1.77 -3.21 -5.67
CA ILE A 27 -1.28 -4.16 -4.68
C ILE A 27 -0.55 -5.26 -5.46
N GLU A 28 0.76 -5.35 -5.27
CA GLU A 28 1.56 -6.41 -5.88
C GLU A 28 1.28 -7.78 -5.24
N SER A 29 1.82 -8.84 -5.86
CA SER A 29 1.65 -10.21 -5.39
C SER A 29 2.12 -10.41 -3.94
N ILE A 30 1.35 -11.21 -3.20
CA ILE A 30 1.64 -11.54 -1.80
C ILE A 30 2.74 -12.61 -1.73
N ASN A 31 3.78 -12.29 -0.97
CA ASN A 31 4.80 -13.23 -0.53
C ASN A 31 4.28 -14.01 0.69
N TYR A 32 4.26 -15.33 0.56
CA TYR A 32 3.81 -16.23 1.62
C TYR A 32 4.96 -16.58 2.60
N PRO A 33 4.66 -16.87 3.87
CA PRO A 33 5.63 -17.30 4.88
C PRO A 33 6.48 -18.46 4.41
N LYS A 34 7.78 -18.38 4.72
CA LYS A 34 8.78 -19.41 4.40
C LYS A 34 9.60 -19.74 5.65
N LYS A 35 10.37 -20.84 5.61
CA LYS A 35 11.23 -21.23 6.73
C LYS A 35 12.18 -20.08 7.09
N GLY A 36 12.12 -19.61 8.33
CA GLY A 36 12.92 -18.48 8.82
C GLY A 36 12.30 -17.10 8.57
N PHE A 37 11.15 -17.02 7.90
CA PHE A 37 10.44 -15.78 7.62
C PHE A 37 8.92 -15.98 7.77
N PRO A 38 8.38 -15.86 9.00
CA PRO A 38 6.99 -16.21 9.31
C PRO A 38 6.02 -15.04 9.07
N PHE A 39 6.17 -14.33 7.95
CA PHE A 39 5.33 -13.16 7.64
C PHE A 39 4.77 -13.25 6.23
N TYR A 40 3.56 -12.69 6.06
CA TYR A 40 3.06 -12.32 4.74
C TYR A 40 3.55 -10.93 4.40
N GLU A 41 3.95 -10.71 3.15
CA GLU A 41 4.35 -9.39 2.66
C GLU A 41 3.79 -9.08 1.29
N PHE A 42 3.48 -7.82 1.04
CA PHE A 42 3.15 -7.33 -0.30
C PHE A 42 3.51 -5.86 -0.40
N LEU A 43 3.63 -5.36 -1.62
CA LEU A 43 3.88 -3.94 -1.89
C LEU A 43 2.58 -3.25 -2.30
N VAL A 44 2.42 -2.02 -1.84
CA VAL A 44 1.39 -1.10 -2.32
C VAL A 44 2.08 0.00 -3.10
N GLY A 45 1.75 0.10 -4.38
CA GLY A 45 2.28 1.11 -5.29
C GLY A 45 1.32 2.30 -5.38
N LEU A 46 1.87 3.51 -5.28
CA LEU A 46 1.15 4.77 -5.45
C LEU A 46 1.79 5.58 -6.58
N ASP A 47 0.98 6.07 -7.50
CA ASP A 47 1.41 7.02 -8.52
C ASP A 47 1.45 8.43 -7.95
N LEU A 48 2.65 9.03 -7.98
CA LEU A 48 2.91 10.37 -7.49
C LEU A 48 3.24 11.29 -8.66
N MET A 49 2.41 12.29 -8.89
CA MET A 49 2.70 13.35 -9.84
C MET A 49 3.78 14.27 -9.26
N ARG A 50 4.78 14.61 -10.07
CA ARG A 50 5.95 15.37 -9.61
C ARG A 50 5.91 16.76 -10.22
N ILE A 51 5.94 17.78 -9.37
CA ILE A 51 5.97 19.18 -9.78
C ILE A 51 7.26 19.83 -9.28
N ARG A 52 8.05 20.40 -10.19
CA ARG A 52 9.27 21.16 -9.90
C ARG A 52 9.18 22.52 -10.54
N GLU A 53 9.44 23.59 -9.78
CA GLU A 53 9.41 24.96 -10.33
C GLU A 53 8.09 25.30 -11.05
N ASN A 54 6.97 24.72 -10.60
CA ASN A 54 5.63 24.80 -11.21
C ASN A 54 5.47 24.09 -12.57
N GLU A 55 6.42 23.25 -12.97
CA GLU A 55 6.35 22.40 -14.15
C GLU A 55 6.09 20.93 -13.79
N PHE A 56 5.32 20.25 -14.63
CA PHE A 56 5.05 18.82 -14.50
C PHE A 56 6.24 17.99 -14.98
N TYR A 57 6.84 17.23 -14.06
CA TYR A 57 8.04 16.43 -14.29
C TYR A 57 7.73 14.94 -14.52
N GLY A 58 6.46 14.61 -14.70
CA GLY A 58 5.98 13.24 -14.88
C GLY A 58 5.34 12.65 -13.62
N THR A 59 4.89 11.41 -13.78
CA THR A 59 4.34 10.60 -12.70
C THR A 59 5.29 9.43 -12.44
N GLU A 60 5.60 9.18 -11.18
CA GLU A 60 6.40 8.03 -10.78
C GLU A 60 5.64 7.17 -9.79
N ARG A 61 5.69 5.85 -10.00
CA ARG A 61 5.17 4.89 -9.03
C ARG A 61 6.19 4.67 -7.92
N ARG A 62 5.72 4.81 -6.68
CA ARG A 62 6.50 4.56 -5.47
C ARG A 62 5.80 3.57 -4.57
N TYR A 63 6.57 2.76 -3.86
CA TYR A 63 6.05 1.65 -3.08
C TYR A 63 6.31 1.82 -1.60
N PHE A 64 5.39 1.30 -0.80
CA PHE A 64 5.64 0.91 0.58
C PHE A 64 5.26 -0.56 0.74
N GLY A 65 5.94 -1.25 1.66
CA GLY A 65 5.65 -2.63 1.97
C GLY A 65 4.66 -2.74 3.12
N ILE A 66 3.78 -3.72 3.06
CA ILE A 66 2.98 -4.16 4.20
C ILE A 66 3.43 -5.56 4.59
N ARG A 67 3.72 -5.73 5.87
CA ARG A 67 4.03 -7.00 6.52
C ARG A 67 2.94 -7.33 7.53
N THR A 68 2.55 -8.60 7.61
CA THR A 68 1.64 -9.07 8.65
C THR A 68 2.03 -10.44 9.19
N SER A 69 1.72 -10.67 10.46
CA SER A 69 1.89 -11.96 11.14
C SER A 69 0.96 -13.03 10.56
N VAL A 70 1.25 -14.30 10.86
CA VAL A 70 0.48 -15.44 10.34
C VAL A 70 -1.01 -15.41 10.76
N ASP A 71 -1.31 -14.77 11.88
CA ASP A 71 -2.65 -14.57 12.43
C ASP A 71 -3.32 -13.26 11.98
N PHE A 72 -2.67 -12.50 11.10
CA PHE A 72 -3.14 -11.22 10.55
C PHE A 72 -3.42 -10.11 11.57
N GLN A 73 -2.96 -10.27 12.82
CA GLN A 73 -3.24 -9.30 13.88
C GLN A 73 -2.32 -8.07 13.79
N SER A 74 -1.05 -8.29 13.48
CA SER A 74 -0.06 -7.21 13.34
C SER A 74 0.00 -6.72 11.89
N ILE A 75 0.05 -5.41 11.70
CA ILE A 75 0.32 -4.79 10.40
C ILE A 75 1.49 -3.83 10.59
N THR A 76 2.54 -4.08 9.81
CA THR A 76 3.74 -3.27 9.83
C THR A 76 4.01 -2.74 8.43
N VAL A 77 4.09 -1.41 8.31
CA VAL A 77 4.57 -0.76 7.10
C VAL A 77 6.09 -0.76 7.12
N PHE A 78 6.71 -1.12 6.00
CA PHE A 78 8.16 -1.12 5.85
C PHE A 78 8.60 -0.43 4.56
N GLU A 79 9.83 0.06 4.54
CA GLU A 79 10.47 0.61 3.35
C GLU A 79 11.00 -0.53 2.47
N PRO A 80 10.53 -0.67 1.21
CA PRO A 80 11.09 -1.63 0.27
C PRO A 80 12.46 -1.18 -0.23
N ASN A 81 13.30 -2.15 -0.63
CA ASN A 81 14.67 -1.86 -1.10
C ASN A 81 14.72 -1.07 -2.42
N GLN A 82 13.64 -1.05 -3.20
CA GLN A 82 13.56 -0.40 -4.50
C GLN A 82 12.29 0.43 -4.60
N GLN A 83 12.40 1.57 -5.31
CA GLN A 83 11.28 2.47 -5.60
C GLN A 83 10.47 2.88 -4.36
N SER A 84 11.10 2.88 -3.19
CA SER A 84 10.47 3.27 -1.93
C SER A 84 9.89 4.68 -2.00
N ILE A 85 8.70 4.84 -1.42
CA ILE A 85 8.09 6.16 -1.19
C ILE A 85 8.89 7.01 -0.20
N PHE A 86 9.73 6.40 0.64
CA PHE A 86 10.61 7.08 1.58
C PHE A 86 12.00 7.39 0.99
N ALA A 87 12.30 6.92 -0.23
CA ALA A 87 13.59 7.12 -0.85
C ALA A 87 13.92 8.61 -0.96
N VAL A 88 15.18 8.95 -0.69
CA VAL A 88 15.75 10.32 -0.74
C VAL A 88 15.06 11.38 0.13
N LYS A 89 14.09 10.97 0.98
CA LYS A 89 13.35 11.87 1.87
C LYS A 89 14.08 12.11 3.20
N ASN A 90 14.04 13.35 3.67
CA ASN A 90 14.45 13.73 5.02
C ASN A 90 13.38 13.34 6.06
N LYS A 91 13.63 13.60 7.34
CA LYS A 91 12.74 13.19 8.43
C LYS A 91 11.32 13.77 8.32
N GLN A 92 11.19 15.05 7.95
CA GLN A 92 9.87 15.68 7.80
C GLN A 92 9.12 15.10 6.60
N GLU A 93 9.81 14.97 5.47
CA GLU A 93 9.22 14.40 4.25
C GLU A 93 8.79 12.93 4.44
N LYS A 94 9.54 12.17 5.25
CA LYS A 94 9.16 10.81 5.66
C LYS A 94 7.89 10.82 6.51
N GLN A 95 7.69 11.82 7.36
CA GLN A 95 6.46 11.96 8.14
C GLN A 95 5.26 12.25 7.23
N ASP A 96 5.40 13.16 6.28
CA ASP A 96 4.35 13.47 5.30
C ASP A 96 4.02 12.21 4.45
N ALA A 97 5.03 11.40 4.10
CA ALA A 97 4.81 10.10 3.44
C ALA A 97 4.07 9.08 4.32
N ILE A 98 4.34 9.06 5.64
CA ILE A 98 3.59 8.23 6.59
C ILE A 98 2.13 8.67 6.64
N GLU A 99 1.85 9.97 6.72
CA GLU A 99 0.48 10.50 6.70
C GLU A 99 -0.27 10.13 5.41
N LEU A 100 0.41 10.16 4.26
CA LEU A 100 -0.16 9.66 3.00
C LEU A 100 -0.49 8.16 3.09
N ILE A 101 0.41 7.33 3.62
CA ILE A 101 0.18 5.89 3.76
C ILE A 101 -1.00 5.61 4.69
N GLU A 102 -1.07 6.28 5.83
CA GLU A 102 -2.20 6.15 6.77
C GLU A 102 -3.51 6.54 6.10
N HIS A 103 -3.54 7.65 5.36
CA HIS A 103 -4.71 8.06 4.58
C HIS A 103 -5.11 6.99 3.56
N VAL A 104 -4.17 6.44 2.78
CA VAL A 104 -4.47 5.39 1.79
C VAL A 104 -5.04 4.14 2.46
N LEU A 105 -4.46 3.68 3.56
CA LEU A 105 -4.88 2.42 4.19
C LEU A 105 -6.20 2.55 4.95
N ILE A 106 -6.49 3.72 5.52
CA ILE A 106 -7.59 3.88 6.49
C ILE A 106 -8.75 4.68 5.89
N GLU A 107 -8.46 5.73 5.14
CA GLU A 107 -9.44 6.73 4.73
C GLU A 107 -9.85 6.59 3.27
N SER A 108 -8.92 6.23 2.37
CA SER A 108 -9.16 6.18 0.93
C SER A 108 -10.31 5.21 0.58
N PRO A 109 -11.44 5.72 0.05
CA PRO A 109 -12.51 4.87 -0.47
C PRO A 109 -12.06 4.09 -1.71
N ASN A 110 -11.13 4.64 -2.50
CA ASN A 110 -10.63 4.00 -3.71
C ASN A 110 -9.71 2.82 -3.40
N PHE A 111 -8.88 2.91 -2.35
CA PHE A 111 -8.08 1.78 -1.88
C PHE A 111 -8.99 0.65 -1.37
N LYS A 112 -10.03 0.97 -0.59
CA LYS A 112 -11.04 -0.01 -0.16
C LYS A 112 -11.76 -0.66 -1.35
N HIS A 113 -12.08 0.11 -2.38
CA HIS A 113 -12.66 -0.42 -3.62
C HIS A 113 -11.68 -1.37 -4.32
N LEU A 114 -10.40 -0.99 -4.48
CA LEU A 114 -9.36 -1.85 -5.04
C LEU A 114 -9.30 -3.20 -4.29
N VAL A 115 -9.25 -3.17 -2.97
CA VAL A 115 -9.23 -4.37 -2.13
C VAL A 115 -10.51 -5.20 -2.30
N MET A 116 -11.69 -4.58 -2.33
CA MET A 116 -12.95 -5.26 -2.58
C MET A 116 -13.03 -5.92 -3.96
N ALA A 117 -12.51 -5.25 -5.00
CA ALA A 117 -12.43 -5.81 -6.35
C ALA A 117 -11.57 -7.08 -6.36
N MET A 118 -10.40 -7.03 -5.71
CA MET A 118 -9.53 -8.21 -5.56
C MET A 118 -10.20 -9.37 -4.79
N ILE A 119 -11.01 -9.07 -3.75
CA ILE A 119 -11.79 -10.08 -3.04
C ILE A 119 -12.82 -10.72 -3.96
N ASN A 120 -13.56 -9.92 -4.73
CA ASN A 120 -14.56 -10.40 -5.67
C ASN A 120 -13.93 -11.30 -6.75
N ASP A 121 -12.77 -10.92 -7.28
CA ASP A 121 -12.03 -11.70 -8.26
C ASP A 121 -11.61 -13.08 -7.70
N ILE A 122 -11.18 -13.13 -6.44
CA ILE A 122 -10.84 -14.38 -5.75
C ILE A 122 -12.08 -15.26 -5.55
N GLN A 123 -13.21 -14.66 -5.15
CA GLN A 123 -14.46 -15.40 -4.92
C GLN A 123 -15.04 -15.99 -6.22
N GLN A 124 -14.73 -15.40 -7.37
CA GLN A 124 -15.14 -15.87 -8.70
C GLN A 124 -14.14 -16.83 -9.35
N ALA A 125 -12.98 -17.07 -8.72
CA ALA A 125 -11.93 -17.91 -9.29
C ALA A 125 -12.33 -19.39 -9.30
N ASN A 126 -12.18 -20.05 -10.45
CA ASN A 126 -12.30 -21.49 -10.57
C ASN A 126 -11.01 -22.17 -10.09
N VAL A 127 -11.07 -22.86 -8.97
CA VAL A 127 -9.89 -23.48 -8.32
C VAL A 127 -9.80 -24.96 -8.66
N ILE A 128 -8.59 -25.45 -8.98
CA ILE A 128 -8.40 -26.80 -9.54
C ILE A 128 -7.67 -27.73 -8.53
N CYS A 129 -6.95 -27.19 -7.53
CA CYS A 129 -6.29 -28.01 -6.50
C CYS A 129 -6.32 -27.45 -5.06
N GLU A 130 -6.11 -28.33 -4.06
CA GLU A 130 -6.16 -27.99 -2.63
C GLU A 130 -5.16 -26.90 -2.20
N LYS A 131 -3.97 -26.88 -2.82
CA LYS A 131 -2.95 -25.87 -2.54
C LYS A 131 -3.45 -24.48 -2.91
N GLU A 132 -4.03 -24.34 -4.10
CA GLU A 132 -4.62 -23.07 -4.56
C GLU A 132 -5.78 -22.65 -3.65
N ILE A 133 -6.62 -23.58 -3.20
CA ILE A 133 -7.71 -23.28 -2.26
C ILE A 133 -7.14 -22.65 -0.98
N LYS A 134 -6.05 -23.20 -0.44
CA LYS A 134 -5.43 -22.67 0.78
C LYS A 134 -4.82 -21.29 0.55
N GLU A 135 -4.07 -21.10 -0.54
CA GLU A 135 -3.46 -19.81 -0.87
C GLU A 135 -4.50 -18.72 -1.12
N LEU A 136 -5.62 -19.04 -1.76
CA LEU A 136 -6.74 -18.12 -1.99
C LEU A 136 -7.49 -17.78 -0.71
N LYS A 137 -7.75 -18.75 0.18
CA LYS A 137 -8.35 -18.48 1.50
C LYS A 137 -7.49 -17.52 2.32
N THR A 138 -6.19 -17.80 2.39
CA THR A 138 -5.22 -16.94 3.07
C THR A 138 -5.19 -15.53 2.48
N LYS A 139 -5.19 -15.42 1.14
CA LYS A 139 -5.24 -14.11 0.46
C LYS A 139 -6.54 -13.37 0.77
N LEU A 140 -7.68 -14.07 0.82
CA LEU A 140 -8.97 -13.48 1.15
C LEU A 140 -9.00 -12.95 2.58
N GLU A 141 -8.54 -13.74 3.57
CA GLU A 141 -8.44 -13.30 4.97
C GLU A 141 -7.53 -12.05 5.12
N LEU A 142 -6.41 -12.02 4.40
CA LEU A 142 -5.52 -10.86 4.36
C LEU A 142 -6.23 -9.62 3.81
N LEU A 143 -6.88 -9.72 2.66
CA LEU A 143 -7.57 -8.59 2.03
C LEU A 143 -8.74 -8.10 2.88
N GLU A 144 -9.50 -9.00 3.51
CA GLU A 144 -10.55 -8.64 4.46
C GLU A 144 -10.00 -7.91 5.69
N ARG A 145 -8.79 -8.25 6.13
CA ARG A 145 -8.10 -7.54 7.20
C ARG A 145 -7.71 -6.12 6.77
N LEU A 146 -7.29 -5.91 5.51
CA LEU A 146 -6.96 -4.58 4.98
C LEU A 146 -8.17 -3.64 4.99
N LEU A 147 -9.38 -4.15 4.78
CA LEU A 147 -10.61 -3.35 4.84
C LEU A 147 -10.95 -2.84 6.27
N LYS A 148 -10.30 -3.40 7.30
CA LYS A 148 -10.61 -3.14 8.72
C LYS A 148 -9.45 -2.47 9.46
N ILE A 149 -8.44 -1.97 8.74
CA ILE A 149 -7.30 -1.27 9.36
C ILE A 149 -7.78 -0.01 10.07
N ARG A 150 -7.26 0.19 11.28
CA ARG A 150 -7.40 1.43 12.06
C ARG A 150 -6.02 2.01 12.33
N TYR A 151 -5.95 3.28 12.69
CA TYR A 151 -4.71 3.97 13.03
C TYR A 151 -3.85 3.21 14.05
N GLU A 152 -4.48 2.64 15.09
CA GLU A 152 -3.84 1.85 16.14
C GLU A 152 -3.12 0.59 15.62
N ASP A 153 -3.55 0.07 14.47
CA ASP A 153 -3.08 -1.19 13.92
C ASP A 153 -1.81 -0.99 13.05
N VAL A 154 -1.53 0.25 12.60
CA VAL A 154 -0.43 0.55 11.69
C VAL A 154 0.84 0.82 12.48
N GLN A 155 1.81 -0.08 12.39
CA GLN A 155 3.15 0.13 12.94
C GLN A 155 4.12 0.47 11.81
N ILE A 156 4.89 1.54 11.95
CA ILE A 156 5.95 1.86 11.00
C ILE A 156 7.25 1.18 11.47
N ALA A 157 7.78 0.24 10.70
CA ALA A 157 9.10 -0.32 10.97
C ALA A 157 10.14 0.78 10.79
N PHE A 158 10.73 1.21 11.90
CA PHE A 158 11.62 2.37 12.00
C PHE A 158 12.62 2.49 10.83
N LEU A 159 12.54 3.64 10.17
CA LEU A 159 13.58 4.22 9.33
C LEU A 159 14.61 4.85 10.26
N SER A 160 15.64 4.08 10.64
CA SER A 160 16.78 4.56 11.42
C SER A 160 17.60 5.60 10.66
#